data_AF-A0A8D2PSN0-F1
#
_entry.id   AF-A0A8D2PSN0-F1
#
_cell.length_a   1.000
_cell.length_b   1.000
_cell.length_c   1.000
_cell.angle_alpha   90.00
_cell.angle_beta   90.00
_cell.angle_gamma   90.00
#
_symmetry.space_group_name_H-M   'P 1'
#
loop_
_entity.id
_entity.type
_entity.pdbx_description
1 polymer ?
#
loop_
_entity_poly.entity_id
_entity_poly.type
_entity_poly.pdbx_seq_one_letter_code
_entity_poly.pdbx_strand_id
1 'polypeptide(L)'
;GAFLGKYFIRYAIQKGTKKVEEKMYSVSSLPPDVPGHPYSISSIITQAIKILQYCCKTKLSLSHNYYLCCWKVVYSFNDVNILLHEKVIPSIGRLIVYSDHKVHAVFSDRMTVTMVWDFSSSCSEIQINENVGWCKLTTPDGLQQLIQISHPGVYERYIRTAIEWCRSLNERKEIAEYTAHSVTEENWYSSLSQIIDYK
;
A
#
# COMPACT_ATOMS: atom_id res chain seq x y z
N GLY A 1 -4.35 15.87 -16.06
CA GLY A 1 -5.25 15.57 -14.93
C GLY A 1 -5.67 14.12 -15.04
N ALA A 2 -5.24 13.27 -14.11
CA ALA A 2 -5.43 11.83 -14.21
C ALA A 2 -6.90 11.43 -14.02
N PHE A 3 -7.31 10.50 -14.87
CA PHE A 3 -8.67 10.01 -15.09
C PHE A 3 -9.22 9.36 -13.81
N LEU A 4 -10.11 10.04 -13.10
CA LEU A 4 -10.96 9.39 -12.09
C LEU A 4 -11.86 8.39 -12.82
N GLY A 5 -11.90 7.14 -12.34
CA GLY A 5 -12.70 6.07 -12.94
C GLY A 5 -14.13 6.54 -13.19
N LYS A 6 -14.55 6.51 -14.46
CA LYS A 6 -15.87 7.01 -14.89
C LYS A 6 -16.98 5.97 -14.76
N TYR A 7 -16.62 4.72 -14.49
CA TYR A 7 -17.53 3.58 -14.54
C TYR A 7 -17.31 2.65 -13.34
N PHE A 8 -18.37 1.95 -12.94
CA PHE A 8 -18.32 0.87 -11.96
C PHE A 8 -19.16 -0.31 -12.44
N ILE A 9 -18.80 -1.52 -12.01
CA ILE A 9 -19.51 -2.74 -12.32
C ILE A 9 -20.38 -3.12 -11.13
N ARG A 10 -21.64 -3.46 -11.39
CA ARG A 10 -22.58 -3.99 -10.41
C ARG A 10 -22.99 -5.39 -10.83
N TYR A 11 -22.91 -6.30 -9.89
CA TYR A 11 -23.48 -7.63 -10.01
C TYR A 11 -24.88 -7.63 -9.39
N ALA A 12 -25.88 -8.09 -10.15
CA ALA A 12 -27.25 -8.27 -9.69
C ALA A 12 -27.70 -9.70 -9.93
N ILE A 13 -28.32 -10.33 -8.93
CA ILE A 13 -28.90 -11.67 -9.07
C ILE A 13 -30.35 -11.49 -9.51
N GLN A 14 -30.73 -12.05 -10.66
CA GLN A 14 -32.13 -12.03 -11.09
C GLN A 14 -32.99 -12.89 -10.17
N LYS A 15 -34.01 -12.28 -9.57
CA LYS A 15 -35.02 -13.00 -8.77
C LYS A 15 -35.79 -13.96 -9.70
N GLY A 16 -35.64 -15.25 -9.46
CA GLY A 16 -36.34 -16.33 -10.19
C GLY A 16 -35.41 -17.31 -10.91
N THR A 17 -34.35 -16.84 -11.56
CA THR A 17 -33.45 -17.68 -12.38
C THR A 17 -32.09 -17.96 -11.75
N LYS A 18 -31.76 -17.32 -10.60
CA LYS A 18 -30.44 -17.36 -9.92
C LYS A 18 -29.25 -17.00 -10.82
N LYS A 19 -29.47 -16.44 -12.01
CA LYS A 19 -28.40 -15.97 -12.90
C LYS A 19 -27.83 -14.65 -12.40
N VAL A 20 -26.50 -14.55 -12.41
CA VAL A 20 -25.78 -13.30 -12.13
C VAL A 20 -25.74 -12.46 -13.40
N GLU A 21 -26.25 -11.24 -13.30
CA GLU A 21 -26.21 -10.25 -14.36
C GLU A 21 -25.16 -9.19 -13.99
N GLU A 22 -24.18 -9.01 -14.85
CA GLU A 22 -23.17 -7.96 -14.74
C GLU A 22 -23.63 -6.71 -15.49
N LYS A 23 -23.67 -5.56 -14.81
CA LYS A 23 -24.01 -4.27 -15.42
C LYS A 23 -22.95 -3.22 -15.12
N MET A 24 -22.46 -2.56 -16.15
CA MET A 24 -21.59 -1.39 -16.03
C MET A 24 -22.43 -0.11 -15.95
N TYR A 25 -22.13 0.73 -14.97
CA TYR A 25 -22.78 2.02 -14.75
C TYR A 25 -21.77 3.15 -14.82
N SER A 26 -22.18 4.28 -15.39
CA SER A 26 -21.41 5.52 -15.31
C SER A 26 -21.66 6.20 -13.97
N VAL A 27 -20.63 6.81 -13.40
CA VAL A 27 -20.73 7.65 -12.20
C VAL A 27 -21.66 8.86 -12.45
N SER A 28 -21.80 9.31 -13.71
CA SER A 28 -22.72 10.38 -14.12
C SER A 28 -24.17 9.92 -14.33
N SER A 29 -24.43 8.62 -14.31
CA SER A 29 -25.73 8.02 -14.67
C SER A 29 -26.00 6.84 -13.74
N LEU A 30 -26.24 7.17 -12.47
CA LEU A 30 -26.45 6.19 -11.41
C LEU A 30 -27.78 5.46 -11.59
N PRO A 31 -27.85 4.17 -11.23
CA PRO A 31 -29.10 3.42 -11.28
C PRO A 31 -30.15 4.05 -10.35
N PRO A 32 -31.44 4.00 -10.73
CA PRO A 32 -32.52 4.40 -9.83
C PRO A 32 -32.59 3.48 -8.62
N ASP A 33 -33.09 4.01 -7.51
CA ASP A 33 -33.28 3.25 -6.30
C ASP A 33 -34.40 2.23 -6.48
N VAL A 34 -34.14 1.01 -5.98
CA VAL A 34 -35.09 -0.10 -6.07
C VAL A 34 -35.81 -0.24 -4.73
N PRO A 35 -37.15 -0.16 -4.69
CA PRO A 35 -37.92 -0.31 -3.45
C PRO A 35 -37.62 -1.64 -2.75
N GLY A 36 -37.47 -1.61 -1.42
CA GLY A 36 -37.22 -2.79 -0.61
C GLY A 36 -35.76 -3.24 -0.51
N HIS A 37 -34.81 -2.50 -1.09
CA HIS A 37 -33.39 -2.70 -0.81
C HIS A 37 -32.95 -1.92 0.45
N PRO A 38 -32.00 -2.45 1.25
CA PRO A 38 -31.57 -1.82 2.49
C PRO A 38 -30.73 -0.54 2.29
N TYR A 39 -30.29 -0.25 1.06
CA TYR A 39 -29.49 0.92 0.74
C TYR A 39 -29.73 1.41 -0.69
N SER A 40 -29.49 2.71 -0.88
CA SER A 40 -29.48 3.38 -2.18
C SER A 40 -28.06 3.36 -2.77
N ILE A 41 -27.89 2.73 -3.93
CA ILE A 41 -26.61 2.74 -4.65
C ILE A 41 -26.28 4.17 -5.10
N SER A 42 -27.29 4.90 -5.56
CA SER A 42 -27.13 6.30 -5.96
C SER A 42 -26.57 7.15 -4.82
N SER A 43 -27.13 7.01 -3.61
CA SER A 43 -26.70 7.74 -2.42
C SER A 43 -25.26 7.38 -2.02
N ILE A 44 -24.92 6.08 -1.96
CA ILE A 44 -23.57 5.62 -1.60
C ILE A 44 -22.54 6.19 -2.57
N ILE A 45 -22.77 6.03 -3.88
CA ILE A 45 -21.83 6.50 -4.90
C ILE A 45 -21.74 8.03 -4.86
N THR A 46 -22.86 8.73 -4.71
CA THR A 46 -22.88 10.20 -4.58
C THR A 46 -22.07 10.67 -3.37
N GLN A 47 -22.20 10.02 -2.23
CA GLN A 47 -21.47 10.37 -1.02
C GLN A 47 -19.97 10.12 -1.18
N ALA A 48 -19.58 9.00 -1.78
CA ALA A 48 -18.19 8.70 -2.12
C ALA A 48 -17.59 9.75 -3.06
N ILE A 49 -18.31 10.15 -4.11
CA ILE A 49 -17.87 11.22 -5.03
C ILE A 49 -17.68 12.53 -4.27
N LYS A 50 -18.62 12.92 -3.40
CA LYS A 50 -18.53 14.17 -2.63
C LYS A 50 -17.30 14.19 -1.72
N ILE A 51 -17.03 13.09 -1.02
CA ILE A 51 -15.84 12.94 -0.18
C ILE A 51 -14.58 13.05 -1.03
N LEU A 52 -14.54 12.35 -2.16
CA LEU A 52 -13.40 12.37 -3.06
C LEU A 52 -13.15 13.78 -3.63
N GLN A 53 -14.20 14.47 -4.09
CA GLN A 53 -14.13 15.84 -4.58
C GLN A 53 -13.68 16.81 -3.49
N TYR A 54 -14.15 16.65 -2.25
CA TYR A 54 -13.69 17.45 -1.12
C TYR A 54 -12.19 17.24 -0.90
N CYS A 55 -11.72 15.99 -0.82
CA CYS A 55 -10.30 15.67 -0.68
C CYS A 55 -9.46 16.28 -1.81
N CYS A 56 -9.92 16.18 -3.06
CA CYS A 56 -9.23 16.78 -4.20
C CYS A 56 -9.20 18.32 -4.12
N LYS A 57 -10.31 18.97 -3.76
CA LYS A 57 -10.37 20.43 -3.59
C LYS A 57 -9.47 20.90 -2.46
N THR A 58 -9.48 20.22 -1.32
CA THR A 58 -8.61 20.51 -0.17
C THR A 58 -7.13 20.29 -0.52
N LYS A 59 -6.79 19.32 -1.39
CA LYS A 59 -5.42 19.09 -1.89
C LYS A 59 -4.94 20.20 -2.83
N LEU A 60 -5.85 20.81 -3.61
CA LEU A 60 -5.54 21.88 -4.56
C LEU A 60 -5.59 23.28 -3.94
N SER A 61 -6.26 23.47 -2.81
CA SER A 61 -6.21 24.73 -2.06
C SER A 61 -4.86 24.86 -1.34
N LEU A 62 -4.00 25.77 -1.81
CA LEU A 62 -2.71 26.15 -1.22
C LEU A 62 -2.81 26.77 0.20
N SER A 63 -3.95 26.65 0.90
CA SER A 63 -4.10 27.12 2.28
C SER A 63 -3.42 26.14 3.24
N HIS A 64 -2.10 26.22 3.31
CA HIS A 64 -1.28 25.70 4.39
C HIS A 64 -1.77 26.27 5.73
N ASN A 65 -2.46 25.46 6.53
CA ASN A 65 -2.55 25.61 7.99
C ASN A 65 -2.78 24.23 8.62
N TYR A 66 -1.83 23.31 8.39
CA TYR A 66 -1.72 22.13 9.23
C TYR A 66 -1.17 22.61 10.58
N TYR A 67 -2.06 22.86 11.53
CA TYR A 67 -1.70 22.91 12.94
C TYR A 67 -1.05 21.57 13.31
N LEU A 68 0.29 21.59 13.38
CA LEU A 68 1.13 20.53 13.94
C LEU A 68 0.79 20.39 15.42
N CYS A 69 -0.16 19.50 15.74
CA CYS A 69 -0.43 19.07 17.10
C CYS A 69 0.33 17.78 17.40
N CYS A 70 1.28 17.85 18.34
CA CYS A 70 2.25 16.83 18.75
C CYS A 70 1.69 15.54 19.39
N TRP A 71 0.38 15.28 19.30
CA TRP A 71 -0.29 14.15 19.95
C TRP A 71 -1.32 13.43 19.08
N LYS A 72 -1.53 13.87 17.83
CA LYS A 72 -2.45 13.22 16.90
C LYS A 72 -1.72 12.99 15.58
N VAL A 73 -1.20 11.78 15.41
CA VAL A 73 -0.64 11.31 14.12
C VAL A 73 -1.80 11.19 13.14
N VAL A 74 -2.13 12.29 12.48
CA VAL A 74 -3.06 12.27 11.36
C VAL A 74 -2.22 11.96 10.13
N TYR A 75 -2.30 10.70 9.68
CA TYR A 75 -1.78 10.30 8.39
C TYR A 75 -2.43 11.19 7.32
N SER A 76 -1.61 12.00 6.65
CA SER A 76 -2.04 12.80 5.52
C SER A 76 -2.43 11.84 4.40
N PHE A 77 -3.72 11.69 4.12
CA PHE A 77 -4.33 10.82 3.09
C PHE A 77 -3.94 11.18 1.64
N ASN A 78 -2.81 11.86 1.44
CA ASN A 78 -2.33 12.29 0.13
C ASN A 78 -1.43 11.27 -0.56
N ASP A 79 -0.95 10.27 0.18
CA ASP A 79 -0.42 9.00 -0.28
C ASP A 79 -0.89 8.00 0.78
N VAL A 80 -1.76 7.04 0.45
CA VAL A 80 -2.00 5.93 1.38
C VAL A 80 -0.76 5.03 1.31
N ASN A 81 0.35 5.55 1.82
CA ASN A 81 1.55 4.80 2.13
C ASN A 81 1.20 3.95 3.34
N ILE A 82 0.53 2.82 3.07
CA ILE A 82 0.21 1.84 4.07
C ILE A 82 1.54 1.38 4.63
N LEU A 83 1.71 1.51 5.95
CA LEU A 83 2.84 0.91 6.63
C LEU A 83 2.72 -0.60 6.44
N LEU A 84 3.62 -1.17 5.66
CA LEU A 84 3.64 -2.61 5.37
C LEU A 84 4.36 -3.36 6.49
N HIS A 85 5.55 -2.87 6.85
CA HIS A 85 6.40 -3.51 7.84
C HIS A 85 7.05 -2.46 8.72
N GLU A 86 7.18 -2.80 10.00
CA GLU A 86 7.90 -2.02 10.97
C GLU A 86 8.81 -2.94 11.79
N LYS A 87 10.03 -2.49 12.04
CA LYS A 87 10.95 -3.15 12.97
C LYS A 87 11.59 -2.12 13.89
N VAL A 88 11.44 -2.34 15.18
CA VAL A 88 12.20 -1.61 16.21
C VAL A 88 13.39 -2.48 16.60
N ILE A 89 14.60 -1.94 16.43
CA ILE A 89 15.84 -2.58 16.82
C ILE A 89 16.37 -1.83 18.06
N PRO A 90 16.41 -2.48 19.24
CA PRO A 90 16.91 -1.86 20.47
C PRO A 90 18.29 -1.23 20.25
N SER A 91 18.52 -0.05 20.82
CA SER A 91 19.78 0.74 20.71
C SER A 91 20.18 1.22 19.30
N ILE A 92 19.51 0.76 18.23
CA ILE A 92 19.82 1.12 16.86
C ILE A 92 18.79 2.11 16.33
N GLY A 93 17.50 1.76 16.33
CA GLY A 93 16.45 2.64 15.81
C GLY A 93 15.19 1.91 15.37
N ARG A 94 14.37 2.62 14.59
CA ARG A 94 13.10 2.15 14.03
C ARG A 94 13.17 2.20 12.51
N LEU A 95 12.83 1.09 11.86
CA LEU A 95 12.78 0.99 10.41
C LEU A 95 11.34 0.70 9.97
N ILE A 96 10.91 1.39 8.91
CA ILE A 96 9.54 1.37 8.39
C ILE A 96 9.60 1.19 6.88
N VAL A 97 8.75 0.30 6.34
CA VAL A 97 8.50 0.16 4.90
C VAL A 97 7.06 0.55 4.60
N TYR A 98 6.89 1.35 3.56
CA TYR A 98 5.60 1.79 3.05
C TYR A 98 5.23 1.06 1.75
N SER A 99 3.95 1.10 1.38
CA SER A 99 3.42 0.48 0.16
C SER A 99 3.93 1.08 -1.15
N ASP A 100 4.51 2.28 -1.13
CA ASP A 100 5.18 2.94 -2.27
C ASP A 100 6.65 2.53 -2.41
N HIS A 101 7.05 1.38 -1.84
CA HIS A 101 8.43 0.88 -1.83
C HIS A 101 9.42 1.77 -1.07
N LYS A 102 8.92 2.77 -0.33
CA LYS A 102 9.76 3.66 0.45
C LYS A 102 10.13 3.02 1.78
N VAL A 103 11.41 3.00 2.05
CA VAL A 103 12.00 2.58 3.32
C VAL A 103 12.45 3.82 4.06
N HIS A 104 12.05 3.93 5.32
CA HIS A 104 12.40 5.01 6.21
C HIS A 104 12.97 4.44 7.51
N ALA A 105 14.25 4.70 7.77
CA ALA A 105 14.94 4.31 8.98
C ALA A 105 15.25 5.55 9.83
N VAL A 106 14.89 5.50 11.10
CA VAL A 106 15.15 6.53 12.11
C VAL A 106 16.05 5.91 13.17
N PHE A 107 17.28 6.38 13.26
CA PHE A 107 18.28 5.86 14.19
C PHE A 107 18.25 6.61 15.52
N SER A 108 18.77 5.97 16.57
CA SER A 108 18.73 6.49 17.96
C SER A 108 19.51 7.80 18.12
N ASP A 109 20.50 8.05 17.27
CA ASP A 109 21.25 9.31 17.17
C ASP A 109 20.52 10.40 16.38
N ARG A 110 19.26 10.16 15.99
CA ARG A 110 18.41 11.02 15.16
C ARG A 110 18.84 11.14 13.70
N MET A 111 19.81 10.33 13.26
CA MET A 111 20.05 10.17 11.84
C MET A 111 18.84 9.49 11.18
N THR A 112 18.48 9.92 9.98
CA THR A 112 17.44 9.22 9.21
C THR A 112 17.94 8.86 7.82
N VAL A 113 17.55 7.67 7.35
CA VAL A 113 17.82 7.19 5.99
C VAL A 113 16.48 6.95 5.31
N THR A 114 16.31 7.53 4.14
CA THR A 114 15.15 7.29 3.27
C THR A 114 15.63 6.76 1.94
N MET A 115 15.09 5.63 1.50
CA MET A 115 15.45 5.01 0.23
C MET A 115 14.23 4.34 -0.40
N VAL A 116 14.30 4.03 -1.68
CA VAL A 116 13.30 3.19 -2.35
C VAL A 116 13.92 1.80 -2.51
N TRP A 117 13.15 0.77 -2.19
CA TRP A 117 13.59 -0.62 -2.26
C TRP A 117 12.60 -1.46 -3.06
N ASP A 118 13.10 -2.15 -4.07
CA ASP A 118 12.31 -3.07 -4.86
C ASP A 118 12.20 -4.43 -4.14
N PHE A 119 10.97 -4.87 -3.86
CA PHE A 119 10.66 -6.15 -3.20
C PHE A 119 10.10 -7.18 -4.21
N SER A 120 10.27 -6.95 -5.52
CA SER A 120 9.74 -7.81 -6.58
C SER A 120 10.71 -8.90 -7.03
N SER A 121 12.02 -8.79 -6.78
CA SER A 121 13.03 -9.75 -7.22
C SER A 121 13.40 -10.75 -6.13
N SER A 122 13.42 -12.05 -6.44
CA SER A 122 13.90 -13.09 -5.52
C SER A 122 15.42 -12.95 -5.32
N CYS A 123 15.84 -12.71 -4.09
CA CYS A 123 17.15 -12.19 -3.71
C CYS A 123 18.18 -13.31 -3.50
N SER A 124 18.47 -14.10 -4.53
CA SER A 124 19.79 -14.75 -4.62
C SER A 124 20.81 -13.84 -5.32
N GLU A 125 20.33 -12.84 -6.07
CA GLU A 125 21.16 -12.07 -6.99
C GLU A 125 20.74 -10.59 -7.05
N ILE A 126 20.41 -9.99 -5.89
CA ILE A 126 20.59 -8.54 -5.75
C ILE A 126 22.11 -8.33 -5.72
N GLN A 127 22.75 -8.45 -6.90
CA GLN A 127 23.79 -7.51 -7.25
C GLN A 127 23.15 -6.17 -6.94
N ILE A 128 23.60 -5.51 -5.87
CA ILE A 128 23.36 -4.09 -5.65
C ILE A 128 23.65 -3.51 -7.02
N ASN A 129 22.63 -3.18 -7.81
CA ASN A 129 22.83 -2.76 -9.19
C ASN A 129 23.87 -1.65 -9.09
N GLU A 130 25.11 -1.94 -9.55
CA GLU A 130 26.33 -1.31 -9.03
C GLU A 130 26.33 0.21 -9.32
N ASN A 131 25.32 0.67 -10.07
CA ASN A 131 25.14 2.03 -10.55
C ASN A 131 23.91 2.81 -10.06
N VAL A 132 22.90 2.31 -9.31
CA VAL A 132 21.61 3.08 -9.22
C VAL A 132 20.86 3.13 -7.87
N GLY A 133 21.43 2.67 -6.75
CA GLY A 133 20.80 2.87 -5.45
C GLY A 133 21.20 4.22 -4.83
N TRP A 134 20.32 5.22 -4.80
CA TRP A 134 20.53 6.44 -3.99
C TRP A 134 19.68 6.40 -2.73
N CYS A 135 20.24 6.86 -1.62
CA CYS A 135 19.51 7.08 -0.38
C CYS A 135 19.61 8.55 0.03
N LYS A 136 18.51 9.08 0.55
CA LYS A 136 18.47 10.39 1.18
C LYS A 136 18.75 10.23 2.67
N LEU A 137 19.88 10.75 3.11
CA LEU A 137 20.25 10.88 4.50
C LEU A 137 19.76 12.22 5.04
N THR A 138 19.20 12.24 6.25
CA THR A 138 18.93 13.48 6.98
C THR A 138 19.60 13.42 8.33
N THR A 139 20.47 14.38 8.58
CA THR A 139 21.23 14.51 9.82
C THR A 139 20.34 15.05 10.96
N PRO A 140 20.80 14.96 12.22
CA PRO A 140 20.03 15.44 13.38
C PRO A 140 19.71 16.96 13.35
N ASP A 141 20.53 17.75 12.68
CA ASP A 141 20.36 19.18 12.42
C ASP A 141 19.46 19.47 11.20
N GLY A 142 18.95 18.43 10.54
CA GLY A 142 17.99 18.53 9.44
C GLY A 142 18.62 18.70 8.05
N LEU A 143 19.95 18.68 7.93
CA LEU A 143 20.61 18.71 6.62
C LEU A 143 20.32 17.42 5.86
N GLN A 144 19.98 17.57 4.59
CA GLN A 144 19.66 16.45 3.71
C GLN A 144 20.77 16.26 2.68
N GLN A 145 21.22 15.01 2.54
CA GLN A 145 22.25 14.65 1.56
C GLN A 145 21.82 13.39 0.81
N LEU A 146 22.07 13.36 -0.50
CA LEU A 146 21.89 12.16 -1.30
C LEU A 146 23.21 11.39 -1.34
N ILE A 147 23.18 10.12 -0.94
CA ILE A 147 24.35 9.25 -0.85
C ILE A 147 24.11 8.03 -1.71
N GLN A 148 25.12 7.69 -2.51
CA GLN A 148 25.09 6.48 -3.30
C GLN A 148 25.31 5.27 -2.38
N ILE A 149 24.43 4.28 -2.50
CA ILE A 149 24.45 3.09 -1.64
C ILE A 149 25.74 2.27 -1.84
N SER A 150 26.33 2.29 -3.04
CA SER A 150 27.62 1.62 -3.31
C SER A 150 28.82 2.34 -2.69
N HIS A 151 28.70 3.63 -2.35
CA HIS A 151 29.77 4.44 -1.76
C HIS A 151 29.27 5.16 -0.49
N PRO A 152 28.89 4.42 0.57
CA PRO A 152 28.21 4.98 1.73
C PRO A 152 29.12 5.81 2.65
N GLY A 153 30.45 5.66 2.52
CA GLY A 153 31.44 6.38 3.31
C GLY A 153 31.19 6.23 4.82
N VAL A 154 31.21 7.35 5.55
CA VAL A 154 30.99 7.38 7.01
C VAL A 154 29.57 6.94 7.44
N TYR A 155 28.65 6.80 6.50
CA TYR A 155 27.25 6.44 6.75
C TYR A 155 26.94 4.97 6.51
N GLU A 156 27.97 4.15 6.26
CA GLU A 156 27.87 2.71 6.00
C GLU A 156 27.02 2.00 7.06
N ARG A 157 27.20 2.32 8.35
CA ARG A 157 26.42 1.71 9.43
C ARG A 157 24.91 1.84 9.20
N TYR A 158 24.44 3.03 8.85
CA TYR A 158 23.01 3.31 8.69
C TYR A 158 22.45 2.63 7.43
N ILE A 159 23.18 2.76 6.33
CA ILE A 159 22.78 2.25 5.03
C ILE A 159 22.77 0.71 5.05
N ARG A 160 23.81 0.07 5.61
CA ARG A 160 23.89 -1.39 5.75
C ARG A 160 22.73 -1.95 6.56
N THR A 161 22.41 -1.35 7.72
CA THR A 161 21.30 -1.83 8.56
C THR A 161 19.96 -1.75 7.83
N ALA A 162 19.70 -0.69 7.06
CA ALA A 162 18.48 -0.58 6.26
C ALA A 162 18.41 -1.67 5.18
N ILE A 163 19.51 -1.90 4.46
CA ILE A 163 19.61 -2.89 3.38
C ILE A 163 19.44 -4.31 3.92
N GLU A 164 20.13 -4.67 5.00
CA GLU A 164 20.03 -5.99 5.63
C GLU A 164 18.60 -6.28 6.08
N TRP A 165 17.91 -5.28 6.63
CA TRP A 165 16.52 -5.46 7.01
C TRP A 165 15.62 -5.65 5.79
N CYS A 166 15.76 -4.84 4.74
CA CYS A 166 14.99 -5.00 3.50
C CYS A 166 15.21 -6.38 2.87
N ARG A 167 16.46 -6.88 2.85
CA ARG A 167 16.78 -8.23 2.37
C ARG A 167 16.04 -9.31 3.18
N SER A 168 16.01 -9.18 4.51
CA SER A 168 15.28 -10.12 5.38
C SER A 168 13.75 -10.11 5.18
N LEU A 169 13.19 -9.02 4.64
CA LEU A 169 11.76 -8.96 4.28
C LEU A 169 11.51 -9.69 2.97
N ASN A 170 12.46 -9.60 2.03
CA ASN A 170 12.38 -10.26 0.74
C ASN A 170 12.48 -11.78 0.86
N GLU A 171 13.42 -12.28 1.67
CA GLU A 171 13.57 -13.71 1.98
C GLU A 171 12.29 -14.27 2.63
N ARG A 172 11.64 -13.51 3.53
CA ARG A 172 10.36 -13.92 4.13
C ARG A 172 9.22 -14.00 3.13
N LYS A 173 9.18 -13.10 2.16
CA LYS A 173 8.20 -13.12 1.07
C LYS A 173 8.39 -14.35 0.19
N GLU A 174 9.63 -14.69 -0.17
CA GLU A 174 9.95 -15.91 -0.91
C GLU A 174 9.54 -17.19 -0.17
N ILE A 175 9.84 -17.27 1.13
CA ILE A 175 9.43 -18.43 1.95
C ILE A 175 7.90 -18.54 1.98
N ALA A 176 7.18 -17.43 2.19
CA ALA A 176 5.72 -17.40 2.19
C ALA A 176 5.13 -17.83 0.84
N GLU A 177 5.69 -17.33 -0.27
CA GLU A 177 5.27 -17.69 -1.63
C GLU A 177 5.54 -19.17 -1.94
N TYR A 178 6.71 -19.71 -1.57
CA TYR A 178 7.05 -21.13 -1.73
C TYR A 178 6.14 -22.05 -0.90
N THR A 179 5.79 -21.65 0.34
CA THR A 179 4.79 -22.38 1.13
C THR A 179 3.38 -22.27 0.56
N ALA A 180 2.99 -21.15 -0.05
CA ALA A 180 1.69 -21.01 -0.69
C ALA A 180 1.59 -21.86 -1.98
N HIS A 181 2.68 -21.97 -2.74
CA HIS A 181 2.73 -22.78 -3.96
C HIS A 181 2.80 -24.29 -3.68
N SER A 182 3.38 -24.70 -2.53
CA SER A 182 3.37 -26.11 -2.11
C SER A 182 2.09 -26.55 -1.40
N VAL A 183 1.21 -25.63 -1.01
CA VAL A 183 -0.03 -25.93 -0.26
C VAL A 183 -1.30 -25.94 -1.13
N THR A 184 -1.24 -25.59 -2.43
CA THR A 184 -2.45 -25.63 -3.28
C THR A 184 -2.17 -26.05 -4.72
N GLU A 185 -2.01 -27.36 -4.91
CA GLU A 185 -2.37 -28.02 -6.18
C GLU A 185 -3.18 -29.30 -5.95
N GLU A 186 -3.94 -29.37 -4.85
CA GLU A 186 -4.93 -30.42 -4.64
C GLU A 186 -6.32 -29.84 -4.36
N ASN A 187 -7.20 -30.02 -5.34
CA ASN A 187 -8.65 -30.23 -5.17
C ASN A 187 -9.55 -29.05 -4.72
N TRP A 188 -9.57 -27.95 -5.48
CA TRP A 188 -10.70 -27.00 -5.41
C TRP A 188 -11.96 -27.48 -6.16
N TYR A 189 -11.91 -28.60 -6.88
CA TYR A 189 -13.08 -29.16 -7.59
C TYR A 189 -13.92 -30.15 -6.77
N SER A 190 -13.45 -30.65 -5.63
CA SER A 190 -14.18 -31.65 -4.84
C SER A 190 -15.08 -31.08 -3.73
N SER A 191 -14.94 -29.79 -3.38
CA SER A 191 -15.68 -29.20 -2.25
C SER A 191 -17.00 -28.51 -2.63
N LEU A 192 -17.38 -28.49 -3.91
CA LEU A 192 -18.67 -27.97 -4.36
C LEU A 192 -19.68 -29.06 -4.77
N SER A 193 -19.31 -30.34 -4.71
CA SER A 193 -20.24 -31.46 -4.96
C SER A 193 -20.88 -32.04 -3.70
N GLN A 194 -20.55 -31.57 -2.49
CA GLN A 194 -21.12 -32.08 -1.23
C GLN A 194 -22.18 -31.19 -0.56
N ILE A 195 -22.63 -30.11 -1.21
CA ILE A 195 -23.70 -29.21 -0.68
C ILE A 195 -24.98 -29.28 -1.57
N ILE A 196 -25.17 -30.34 -2.36
CA ILE A 196 -26.43 -30.57 -3.11
C ILE A 196 -27.15 -31.88 -2.73
N ASP A 197 -26.61 -32.69 -1.82
CA ASP A 197 -27.35 -33.81 -1.24
C ASP A 197 -27.35 -33.70 0.28
N TYR A 198 -28.25 -32.88 0.84
CA TYR A 198 -28.99 -33.19 2.08
C TYR A 198 -30.09 -32.13 2.31
N LYS A 199 -31.32 -32.56 2.00
CA LYS A 199 -32.65 -31.97 2.29
C LYS A 199 -33.09 -30.72 1.53
#